data_AF-A0A258D5S5-F1
#
_entry.id   AF-A0A258D5S5-F1
#
_cell.length_a   1.000
_cell.length_b   1.000
_cell.length_c   1.000
_cell.angle_alpha   90.00
_cell.angle_beta   90.00
_cell.angle_gamma   90.00
#
_symmetry.space_group_name_H-M   'P 1'
#
loop_
_entity.id
_entity.type
_entity.pdbx_description
1 polymer ?
#
loop_
_entity_poly.entity_id
_entity_poly.type
_entity_poly.pdbx_seq_one_letter_code
_entity_poly.pdbx_strand_id
1 'polypeptide(L)' 'GPAMATALLATLYGAIIANMIAMPIADKLHIKLEEEEIARTLIIDGVLQMRDAKSPTLVREMLLAYLPQHHRTEMAKA' A
#
# COMPACT_ATOMS: atom_id res chain seq x y z
N GLY A 1 36.82 -26.66 -13.22
CA GLY A 1 37.65 -25.67 -13.94
C GLY A 1 37.22 -24.25 -13.59
N PRO A 2 38.04 -23.23 -13.83
CA PRO A 2 37.80 -21.84 -13.43
C PRO A 2 36.44 -21.28 -13.92
N ALA A 3 35.96 -21.75 -15.09
CA ALA A 3 34.65 -21.38 -15.64
C ALA A 3 33.45 -21.79 -14.75
N MET A 4 33.56 -22.87 -13.98
CA MET A 4 32.49 -23.31 -13.07
C MET A 4 32.44 -22.41 -11.83
N ALA A 5 33.60 -21.99 -11.31
CA ALA A 5 33.66 -21.09 -10.16
C ALA A 5 33.04 -19.73 -10.48
N THR A 6 33.30 -19.18 -11.67
CA THR A 6 32.69 -17.91 -12.11
C THR A 6 31.18 -18.00 -12.31
N ALA A 7 30.68 -19.13 -12.83
CA ALA A 7 29.24 -19.35 -12.98
C ALA A 7 28.53 -19.41 -11.62
N LEU A 8 29.12 -20.11 -10.64
CA LEU A 8 28.57 -20.20 -9.29
C LEU A 8 28.59 -18.84 -8.57
N LEU A 9 29.64 -18.04 -8.72
CA LEU A 9 29.69 -16.68 -8.19
C LEU A 9 28.61 -15.79 -8.82
N ALA A 10 28.42 -15.85 -10.14
CA ALA A 10 27.35 -15.11 -10.80
C ALA A 10 25.96 -15.50 -10.26
N THR A 11 25.71 -16.79 -10.03
CA THR A 11 24.45 -17.25 -9.41
C THR A 11 24.31 -16.80 -7.96
N LEU A 12 25.40 -16.79 -7.19
CA LEU A 12 25.40 -16.34 -5.80
C LEU A 12 25.10 -14.84 -5.70
N TYR A 13 25.76 -14.01 -6.52
CA TYR A 13 25.50 -12.57 -6.54
C TYR A 13 24.07 -12.27 -6.98
N GLY A 14 23.55 -12.97 -8.00
CA GLY A 14 22.15 -12.84 -8.43
C GLY A 14 21.16 -13.20 -7.33
N ALA A 15 21.38 -14.34 -6.65
CA ALA A 15 20.53 -14.78 -5.55
C ALA A 15 20.55 -13.80 -4.36
N ILE A 16 21.72 -13.26 -4.00
CA ILE A 16 21.84 -12.28 -2.92
C ILE A 16 21.09 -10.99 -3.28
N ILE A 17 21.26 -10.46 -4.48
CA ILE A 17 20.58 -9.22 -4.90
C ILE A 17 19.06 -9.43 -4.96
N ALA A 18 18.60 -10.55 -5.52
CA ALA A 18 17.18 -10.85 -5.62
C ALA A 18 16.50 -10.96 -4.25
N ASN A 19 17.09 -11.74 -3.34
CA ASN A 19 16.47 -12.03 -2.04
C ASN A 19 16.69 -10.93 -1.00
N MET A 20 17.85 -10.29 -1.00
CA MET A 20 18.22 -9.33 0.06
C MET A 20 17.92 -7.88 -0.28
N ILE A 21 17.72 -7.55 -1.57
CA ILE A 21 17.51 -6.18 -2.03
C ILE A 21 16.18 -6.07 -2.79
N ALA A 22 16.01 -6.82 -3.87
CA ALA A 22 14.85 -6.65 -4.75
C ALA A 22 13.52 -7.02 -4.06
N MET A 23 13.47 -8.17 -3.38
CA MET A 23 12.27 -8.60 -2.66
C MET A 23 11.85 -7.65 -1.52
N PRO A 24 12.71 -7.23 -0.58
CA PRO A 24 12.27 -6.31 0.47
C PRO A 24 11.89 -4.93 -0.07
N ILE A 25 12.47 -4.48 -1.18
CA ILE A 25 12.01 -3.25 -1.86
C ILE A 25 10.61 -3.43 -2.46
N ALA A 26 10.36 -4.58 -3.11
CA ALA A 26 9.05 -4.89 -3.67
C ALA A 26 7.98 -4.97 -2.56
N ASP A 27 8.27 -5.65 -1.45
CA ASP A 27 7.35 -5.76 -0.31
C ASP A 27 7.05 -4.38 0.28
N LYS A 28 8.07 -3.55 0.49
CA LYS A 28 7.88 -2.19 1.03
C LYS A 28 7.07 -1.29 0.10
N LEU A 29 7.26 -1.45 -1.21
CA LEU A 29 6.47 -0.73 -2.20
C LEU A 29 5.03 -1.23 -2.23
N HIS A 30 4.81 -2.54 -2.07
CA HIS A 30 3.47 -3.13 -2.02
C HIS A 30 2.67 -2.60 -0.82
N ILE A 31 3.28 -2.52 0.37
CA ILE A 31 2.63 -1.94 1.55
C ILE A 31 2.19 -0.49 1.28
N LYS A 32 3.05 0.31 0.63
CA LYS A 32 2.69 1.70 0.26
C LYS A 32 1.59 1.75 -0.79
N LEU A 33 1.59 0.82 -1.73
CA LEU A 33 0.56 0.71 -2.75
C LEU A 33 -0.80 0.43 -2.11
N GLU A 34 -0.88 -0.50 -1.16
CA GLU A 34 -2.11 -0.82 -0.44
C GLU A 34 -2.66 0.40 0.32
N GLU A 35 -1.79 1.17 0.99
CA GLU A 35 -2.17 2.42 1.65
C GLU A 35 -2.73 3.45 0.65
N GLU A 36 -2.07 3.62 -0.51
CA GLU A 36 -2.54 4.54 -1.55
C GLU A 36 -3.83 4.07 -2.21
N GLU A 37 -4.02 2.77 -2.41
CA GLU A 37 -5.23 2.19 -2.99
C GLU A 37 -6.45 2.48 -2.11
N ILE A 38 -6.33 2.30 -0.80
CA ILE A 38 -7.39 2.63 0.17
C ILE A 38 -7.70 4.12 0.11
N ALA A 39 -6.69 4.99 0.12
CA ALA A 39 -6.89 6.44 0.08
C ALA A 39 -7.58 6.90 -1.21
N ARG A 40 -7.19 6.35 -2.36
CA ARG A 40 -7.82 6.68 -3.65
C ARG A 40 -9.25 6.16 -3.73
N THR A 41 -9.51 4.96 -3.24
CA THR A 41 -10.85 4.37 -3.18
C THR A 41 -11.78 5.22 -2.30
N LEU A 42 -11.27 5.68 -1.15
CA LEU A 42 -12.00 6.58 -0.24
C LEU A 42 -12.39 7.89 -0.93
N ILE A 43 -11.47 8.51 -1.67
CA ILE A 43 -11.73 9.76 -2.40
C ILE A 43 -12.80 9.53 -3.48
N ILE A 44 -12.68 8.45 -4.25
CA ILE A 44 -13.63 8.12 -5.32
C ILE A 44 -15.04 7.91 -4.75
N ASP A 45 -15.17 7.11 -3.68
CA ASP A 45 -16.46 6.88 -3.03
C ASP A 45 -17.03 8.17 -2.44
N GLY A 46 -16.20 8.99 -1.78
CA GLY A 46 -16.60 10.29 -1.26
C GLY A 46 -17.18 11.21 -2.34
N VAL A 47 -16.51 11.30 -3.51
CA VAL A 47 -16.98 12.11 -4.65
C VAL A 47 -18.28 11.55 -5.24
N LEU A 48 -18.40 10.23 -5.38
CA LEU A 48 -19.63 9.56 -5.83
C LEU A 48 -20.81 9.87 -4.89
N GLN A 49 -20.60 9.76 -3.58
CA GLN A 49 -21.64 10.03 -2.59
C GLN A 49 -22.05 11.51 -2.53
N MET A 50 -21.11 12.44 -2.74
CA MET A 50 -21.41 13.87 -2.89
C MET A 50 -22.29 14.13 -4.12
N ARG A 51 -22.00 13.48 -5.25
CA ARG A 51 -22.79 13.60 -6.48
C ARG A 51 -24.23 13.09 -6.28
N ASP A 52 -24.38 12.01 -5.53
CA ASP A 52 -25.69 11.39 -5.28
C ASP A 52 -26.53 12.15 -4.22
N ALA A 53 -26.08 13.34 -3.79
CA ALA A 53 -26.76 14.24 -2.85
C ALA A 53 -27.17 13.56 -1.51
N LYS A 54 -26.37 12.58 -1.06
CA LYS A 54 -26.59 11.93 0.24
C LYS A 54 -26.29 12.91 1.37
N SER A 55 -26.99 12.76 2.50
CA SER A 55 -26.76 13.58 3.69
C SER A 55 -25.28 13.53 4.10
N PRO A 56 -24.60 14.69 4.29
CA PRO A 56 -23.17 14.76 4.56
C PRO A 56 -22.77 14.00 5.84
N THR A 57 -23.68 13.83 6.79
CA THR A 57 -23.48 13.00 8.00
C THR A 57 -23.30 11.53 7.65
N LEU A 58 -24.11 11.00 6.72
CA LEU A 58 -24.06 9.60 6.29
C LEU A 58 -22.76 9.31 5.52
N VAL A 59 -22.36 10.25 4.63
CA VAL A 59 -21.10 10.15 3.89
C VAL A 59 -19.92 10.14 4.85
N ARG A 60 -19.93 11.00 5.89
CA ARG A 60 -18.89 11.02 6.93
C ARG A 60 -18.81 9.70 7.70
N GLU A 61 -19.94 9.12 8.09
CA GLU A 61 -19.96 7.82 8.80
C GLU A 61 -19.43 6.67 7.94
N MET A 62 -19.79 6.64 6.65
CA MET A 62 -19.26 5.64 5.71
C MET A 62 -17.75 5.81 5.52
N LEU A 63 -17.27 7.03 5.29
CA LEU A 63 -15.83 7.32 5.12
C LEU A 63 -15.03 7.01 6.40
N LEU A 64 -15.60 7.22 7.59
CA LEU A 64 -14.99 6.85 8.88
C LEU A 64 -14.91 5.34 9.10
N ALA A 65 -15.75 4.54 8.44
CA ALA A 65 -15.69 3.08 8.49
C ALA A 65 -14.54 2.50 7.65
N TYR A 66 -14.17 3.18 6.56
CA TYR A 66 -13.04 2.81 5.70
C TYR A 66 -11.67 3.23 6.26
N LEU A 67 -11.64 4.15 7.23
CA LEU A 67 -10.40 4.66 7.79
C LEU A 67 -9.79 3.66 8.78
N PRO A 68 -8.50 3.30 8.65
CA PRO A 68 -7.83 2.45 9.62
C PRO A 68 -7.88 3.07 11.03
N GLN A 69 -8.03 2.22 12.06
CA GLN A 69 -8.31 2.59 13.46
C GLN A 69 -7.42 3.75 13.99
N HIS A 70 -6.16 3.79 13.54
CA HIS A 70 -5.18 4.80 13.93
C HIS A 70 -5.57 6.23 13.49
N HIS A 71 -6.20 6.40 12.33
CA HIS A 71 -6.63 7.70 11.83
C HIS A 71 -8.05 8.05 12.29
N ARG A 72 -8.89 7.04 12.60
CA ARG A 72 -10.25 7.23 13.10
C ARG A 72 -10.27 7.93 14.46
N THR A 73 -9.30 7.66 15.33
CA THR A 73 -9.18 8.28 16.66
C THR A 73 -8.74 9.74 16.60
N GLU A 74 -8.02 10.15 15.55
CA GLU A 74 -7.60 11.54 15.37
C GLU A 74 -8.77 12.41 14.89
N MET A 75 -9.53 11.94 13.90
CA MET A 75 -10.72 12.63 13.38
C MET A 75 -11.92 12.63 14.34
N ALA A 76 -12.01 11.66 15.25
CA ALA A 76 -13.08 11.65 16.27
C ALA A 76 -12.84 12.63 17.42
N LYS A 77 -11.60 13.16 17.55
CA LYS A 77 -11.22 14.14 18.57
C LYS A 77 -11.27 15.59 18.08
N ALA A 78 -11.41 15.82 16.77
CA ALA A 78 -11.55 17.12 16.14
C ALA A 78 -13.03 17.42 15.82
#